data_AF-A0A3D9VH01-F1
#
_entry.id   AF-A0A3D9VH01-F1
#
_cell.length_a   1.000
_cell.length_b   1.000
_cell.length_c   1.000
_cell.angle_alpha   90.00
_cell.angle_beta   90.00
_cell.angle_gamma   90.00
#
_symmetry.space_group_name_H-M   'P 1'
#
loop_
_entity.id
_entity.type
_entity.pdbx_description
1 polymer ?
#
loop_
_entity_poly.entity_id
_entity_poly.type
_entity_poly.pdbx_seq_one_letter_code
_entity_poly.pdbx_strand_id
1 'polypeptide(L)'
;MTTASRQAQRTWTISELAQEYAVSLRTIRFYEDQGLLSPERRGNQRVFHARDRVRLGLILRGKRLGFSLREIAHILDMYDAEPGEVGQLRYLLDQIAVRRAELEQRRRDIEATLAELDEVERRCRADLRRLERQDRSGRRKRSTDSAGRQGRSARRRG
;
A
#
# COMPACT_ATOMS: atom_id res chain seq x y z
N MET A 1 35.49 -9.35 -35.38
CA MET A 1 36.19 -9.34 -34.08
C MET A 1 35.14 -9.35 -32.97
N THR A 2 35.16 -10.39 -32.16
CA THR A 2 34.03 -10.92 -31.37
C THR A 2 33.99 -10.31 -29.96
N THR A 3 32.94 -9.53 -29.65
CA THR A 3 32.75 -8.94 -28.29
C THR A 3 31.38 -9.27 -27.72
N ALA A 4 30.88 -10.50 -27.89
CA ALA A 4 29.54 -10.91 -27.44
C ALA A 4 29.51 -12.09 -26.44
N SER A 5 30.64 -12.47 -25.81
CA SER A 5 30.73 -13.74 -25.05
C SER A 5 31.17 -13.62 -23.58
N ARG A 6 30.97 -12.48 -22.89
CA ARG A 6 31.34 -12.36 -21.47
C ARG A 6 30.16 -12.27 -20.48
N GLN A 7 28.94 -12.01 -20.96
CA GLN A 7 27.74 -11.99 -20.10
C GLN A 7 27.10 -13.37 -19.89
N ALA A 8 27.50 -14.39 -20.66
CA ALA A 8 26.90 -15.73 -20.63
C ALA A 8 27.32 -16.63 -19.45
N GLN A 9 28.16 -16.15 -18.51
CA GLN A 9 28.76 -17.00 -17.45
C GLN A 9 28.64 -16.44 -16.04
N ARG A 10 28.03 -15.26 -15.84
CA ARG A 10 27.83 -14.77 -14.48
C ARG A 10 26.69 -15.55 -13.84
N THR A 11 26.99 -16.18 -12.70
CA THR A 11 26.02 -16.75 -11.79
C THR A 11 25.95 -15.91 -10.52
N TRP A 12 24.86 -16.03 -9.77
CA TRP A 12 24.67 -15.36 -8.50
C TRP A 12 24.38 -16.38 -7.41
N THR A 13 24.85 -16.08 -6.20
CA THR A 13 24.41 -16.73 -4.98
C THR A 13 23.10 -16.10 -4.49
N ILE A 14 22.42 -16.79 -3.58
CA ILE A 14 21.23 -16.24 -2.92
C ILE A 14 21.53 -14.92 -2.18
N SER A 15 22.73 -14.79 -1.61
CA SER A 15 23.14 -13.59 -0.87
C SER A 15 23.36 -12.40 -1.79
N GLU A 16 23.98 -12.62 -2.95
CA GLU A 16 24.18 -11.56 -3.94
C GLU A 16 22.84 -11.06 -4.48
N LEU A 17 21.89 -11.96 -4.81
CA LEU A 17 20.57 -11.53 -5.26
C LEU A 17 19.77 -10.83 -4.17
N ALA A 18 19.87 -11.28 -2.93
CA ALA A 18 19.21 -10.63 -1.79
C ALA A 18 19.71 -9.20 -1.60
N GLN A 19 21.03 -9.00 -1.66
CA GLN A 19 21.64 -7.68 -1.58
C GLN A 19 21.25 -6.80 -2.78
N GLU A 20 21.34 -7.34 -3.99
CA GLU A 20 21.05 -6.62 -5.23
C GLU A 20 19.61 -6.09 -5.26
N TYR A 21 18.65 -6.92 -4.86
CA TYR A 21 17.23 -6.57 -4.85
C TYR A 21 16.74 -5.99 -3.52
N ALA A 22 17.62 -5.80 -2.55
CA ALA A 22 17.30 -5.35 -1.19
C ALA A 22 16.15 -6.16 -0.54
N VAL A 23 16.22 -7.48 -0.64
CA VAL A 23 15.26 -8.43 -0.05
C VAL A 23 15.96 -9.41 0.88
N SER A 24 15.20 -10.01 1.78
CA SER A 24 15.76 -11.04 2.66
C SER A 24 16.06 -12.34 1.91
N LEU A 25 17.02 -13.13 2.39
CA LEU A 25 17.22 -14.51 1.92
C LEU A 25 15.93 -15.35 2.05
N ARG A 26 15.14 -15.11 3.10
CA ARG A 26 13.85 -15.77 3.33
C ARG A 26 12.87 -15.47 2.20
N THR A 27 12.87 -14.26 1.66
CA THR A 27 12.02 -13.87 0.52
C THR A 27 12.37 -14.65 -0.73
N ILE A 28 13.66 -14.79 -1.04
CA ILE A 28 14.10 -15.55 -2.22
C ILE A 28 13.78 -17.04 -2.06
N ARG A 29 14.05 -17.62 -0.88
CA ARG A 29 13.68 -19.01 -0.57
C ARG A 29 12.18 -19.23 -0.69
N PHE A 30 11.38 -18.30 -0.19
CA PHE A 30 9.93 -18.38 -0.33
C PHE A 30 9.50 -18.44 -1.80
N TYR A 31 10.09 -17.65 -2.70
CA TYR A 31 9.76 -17.73 -4.13
C TYR A 31 10.23 -19.03 -4.80
N GLU A 32 11.36 -19.58 -4.37
CA GLU A 32 11.79 -20.93 -4.75
C GLU A 32 10.79 -22.00 -4.26
N ASP A 33 10.37 -21.94 -3.00
CA ASP A 33 9.39 -22.87 -2.41
C ASP A 33 8.01 -22.79 -3.11
N GLN A 34 7.66 -21.63 -3.65
CA GLN A 34 6.46 -21.42 -4.46
C GLN A 34 6.65 -21.80 -5.94
N GLY A 35 7.80 -22.34 -6.34
CA GLY A 35 8.10 -22.76 -7.71
C GLY A 35 8.35 -21.63 -8.71
N LEU A 36 8.47 -20.38 -8.24
CA LEU A 36 8.65 -19.22 -9.13
C LEU A 36 10.10 -19.04 -9.59
N LEU A 37 11.04 -19.60 -8.82
CA LEU A 37 12.47 -19.66 -9.12
C LEU A 37 12.93 -21.11 -9.08
N SER A 38 13.89 -21.46 -9.92
CA SER A 38 14.42 -22.83 -10.00
C SER A 38 15.95 -22.80 -10.13
N PRO A 39 16.66 -22.32 -9.09
CA PRO A 39 18.11 -22.25 -9.12
C PRO A 39 18.75 -23.64 -9.25
N GLU A 40 19.90 -23.69 -9.92
CA GLU A 40 20.74 -24.88 -9.96
C GLU A 40 21.32 -25.16 -8.55
N ARG A 41 21.45 -26.43 -8.18
CA ARG A 41 22.15 -26.83 -6.95
C ARG A 41 23.54 -27.36 -7.30
N ARG A 42 24.58 -26.69 -6.79
CA ARG A 42 25.97 -27.19 -6.81
C ARG A 42 26.37 -27.58 -5.39
N GLY A 43 26.29 -28.89 -5.10
CA GLY A 43 26.39 -29.40 -3.74
C GLY A 43 25.29 -28.81 -2.85
N ASN A 44 25.69 -28.12 -1.78
CA ASN A 44 24.74 -27.47 -0.87
C ASN A 44 24.42 -26.00 -1.25
N GLN A 45 25.03 -25.47 -2.31
CA GLN A 45 24.88 -24.07 -2.72
C GLN A 45 23.83 -23.91 -3.83
N ARG A 46 22.98 -22.88 -3.69
CA ARG A 46 22.08 -22.42 -4.74
C ARG A 46 22.82 -21.49 -5.68
N VAL A 47 22.74 -21.79 -6.97
CA VAL A 47 23.36 -21.03 -8.06
C VAL A 47 22.25 -20.53 -8.97
N PHE A 48 22.11 -19.21 -9.02
CA PHE A 48 21.11 -18.53 -9.83
C PHE A 48 21.75 -18.07 -11.13
N HIS A 49 21.06 -18.32 -12.24
CA HIS A 49 21.48 -17.89 -13.56
C HIS A 49 20.83 -16.56 -13.94
N ALA A 50 21.22 -16.02 -15.10
CA ALA A 50 20.67 -14.75 -15.59
C ALA A 50 19.13 -14.77 -15.67
N ARG A 51 18.54 -15.90 -16.06
CA ARG A 51 17.08 -16.10 -16.11
C ARG A 51 16.43 -15.94 -14.74
N ASP A 52 16.99 -16.56 -13.69
CA ASP A 52 16.45 -16.44 -12.34
C ASP A 52 16.55 -15.01 -11.82
N ARG A 53 17.66 -14.32 -12.12
CA ARG A 53 17.84 -12.91 -11.77
C ARG A 53 16.74 -12.05 -12.41
N VAL A 54 16.44 -12.25 -13.70
CA VAL A 54 15.38 -11.51 -14.40
C VAL A 54 14.01 -11.86 -13.82
N ARG A 55 13.72 -13.15 -13.60
CA ARG A 55 12.46 -13.62 -12.98
C ARG A 55 12.25 -13.00 -11.60
N LEU A 56 13.27 -12.99 -10.74
CA LEU A 56 13.18 -12.36 -9.42
C LEU A 56 12.81 -10.87 -9.52
N GLY A 57 13.43 -10.14 -10.44
CA GLY A 57 13.08 -8.74 -10.70
C GLY A 57 11.62 -8.55 -11.13
N LEU A 58 11.10 -9.44 -11.98
CA LEU A 58 9.70 -9.43 -12.41
C LEU A 58 8.74 -9.76 -11.27
N ILE A 59 9.04 -10.78 -10.46
CA ILE A 59 8.23 -11.17 -9.29
C ILE A 59 8.09 -9.98 -8.33
N LEU A 60 9.20 -9.34 -7.98
CA LEU A 60 9.22 -8.21 -7.05
C LEU A 60 8.43 -7.01 -7.61
N ARG A 61 8.55 -6.73 -8.91
CA ARG A 61 7.79 -5.68 -9.57
C ARG A 61 6.29 -5.99 -9.59
N GLY A 62 5.91 -7.23 -9.93
CA GLY A 62 4.52 -7.67 -9.91
C GLY A 62 3.89 -7.53 -8.52
N LYS A 63 4.60 -7.94 -7.48
CA LYS A 63 4.15 -7.77 -6.08
C LYS A 63 3.94 -6.30 -5.73
N ARG A 64 4.84 -5.40 -6.16
CA ARG A 64 4.71 -3.95 -5.94
C ARG A 64 3.50 -3.34 -6.63
N LEU A 65 3.14 -3.85 -7.80
CA LEU A 65 1.92 -3.48 -8.54
C LEU A 65 0.65 -4.11 -7.95
N GLY A 66 0.80 -4.95 -6.93
CA GLY A 66 -0.31 -5.56 -6.20
C GLY A 66 -0.84 -6.84 -6.84
N PHE A 67 -0.13 -7.45 -7.78
CA PHE A 67 -0.47 -8.78 -8.28
C PHE A 67 -0.26 -9.84 -7.19
N SER A 68 -1.12 -10.85 -7.20
CA SER A 68 -0.97 -12.08 -6.44
C SER A 68 0.18 -12.92 -6.99
N LEU A 69 0.71 -13.84 -6.18
CA LEU A 69 1.76 -14.75 -6.64
C LEU A 69 1.28 -15.67 -7.76
N ARG A 70 -0.02 -16.02 -7.78
CA ARG A 70 -0.62 -16.85 -8.82
C ARG A 70 -0.65 -16.13 -10.17
N GLU A 71 -1.06 -14.86 -10.20
CA GLU A 71 -1.03 -14.05 -11.43
C GLU A 71 0.40 -13.86 -11.93
N ILE A 72 1.35 -13.61 -11.01
CA ILE A 72 2.77 -13.50 -11.34
C ILE A 72 3.28 -14.82 -11.93
N ALA A 73 2.96 -15.97 -11.33
CA ALA A 73 3.33 -17.29 -11.86
C ALA A 73 2.82 -17.45 -13.30
N HIS A 74 1.53 -17.19 -13.52
CA HIS A 74 0.92 -17.32 -14.83
C HIS A 74 1.58 -16.41 -15.88
N ILE A 75 1.87 -15.14 -15.52
CA ILE A 75 2.62 -14.22 -16.39
C ILE A 75 3.99 -14.80 -16.74
N LEU A 76 4.74 -15.29 -15.75
CA LEU A 76 6.07 -15.87 -15.95
C LEU A 76 6.05 -17.16 -16.78
N ASP A 77 5.04 -18.01 -16.59
CA ASP A 77 4.88 -19.24 -17.37
C ASP A 77 4.60 -18.94 -18.84
N MET A 78 3.85 -17.87 -19.14
CA MET A 78 3.66 -17.41 -20.53
C MET A 78 4.93 -16.81 -21.14
N TYR A 79 5.83 -16.22 -20.34
CA TYR A 79 7.14 -15.80 -20.82
C TYR A 79 8.04 -16.98 -21.18
N ASP A 80 7.83 -18.13 -20.52
CA ASP A 80 8.55 -19.36 -20.78
C ASP A 80 7.93 -20.21 -21.90
N ALA A 81 6.62 -20.06 -22.13
CA ALA A 81 5.89 -20.70 -23.21
C ALA A 81 6.00 -19.89 -24.51
N GLU A 82 6.06 -20.59 -25.66
CA GLU A 82 5.94 -19.96 -26.98
C GLU A 82 4.47 -19.66 -27.30
N PRO A 83 4.05 -18.42 -27.05
CA PRO A 83 3.46 -17.62 -28.11
C PRO A 83 4.32 -16.37 -28.25
N GLY A 84 4.74 -16.03 -29.48
CA GLY A 84 5.69 -14.94 -29.72
C GLY A 84 5.39 -13.64 -28.96
N GLU A 85 6.43 -12.82 -28.80
CA GLU A 85 6.51 -11.61 -27.95
C GLU A 85 5.23 -10.73 -27.91
N VAL A 86 4.52 -10.60 -29.03
CA VAL A 86 3.28 -9.82 -29.15
C VAL A 86 2.12 -10.38 -28.30
N GLY A 87 1.93 -11.70 -28.24
CA GLY A 87 0.84 -12.31 -27.48
C GLY A 87 1.03 -12.14 -25.97
N GLN A 88 2.28 -12.31 -25.52
CA GLN A 88 2.69 -12.09 -24.14
C GLN A 88 2.47 -10.63 -23.71
N LEU A 89 2.87 -9.67 -24.55
CA LEU A 89 2.67 -8.24 -24.28
C LEU A 89 1.18 -7.87 -24.23
N ARG A 90 0.35 -8.43 -25.12
CA ARG A 90 -1.10 -8.19 -25.11
C ARG A 90 -1.73 -8.69 -23.80
N TYR A 91 -1.43 -9.91 -23.39
CA TYR A 91 -1.94 -10.43 -22.11
C TYR A 91 -1.51 -9.55 -20.93
N LEU A 92 -0.24 -9.16 -20.89
CA LEU A 92 0.26 -8.30 -19.81
C LEU A 92 -0.44 -6.94 -19.79
N LEU A 93 -0.69 -6.34 -20.96
CA LEU A 93 -1.45 -5.09 -21.08
C LEU A 93 -2.88 -5.25 -20.56
N ASP A 94 -3.55 -6.36 -20.86
CA ASP A 94 -4.90 -6.64 -20.36
C ASP A 94 -4.92 -6.73 -18.83
N GLN A 95 -3.97 -7.45 -18.22
CA GLN A 95 -3.86 -7.54 -16.77
C GLN A 95 -3.56 -6.19 -16.12
N ILE A 96 -2.69 -5.39 -16.74
CA ILE A 96 -2.41 -4.02 -16.28
C ILE A 96 -3.67 -3.16 -16.33
N ALA A 97 -4.46 -3.26 -17.41
CA ALA A 97 -5.69 -2.49 -17.57
C ALA A 97 -6.73 -2.85 -16.49
N VAL A 98 -6.96 -4.14 -16.25
CA VAL A 98 -7.85 -4.62 -15.18
C VAL A 98 -7.38 -4.09 -13.83
N ARG A 99 -6.10 -4.25 -13.51
CA ARG A 99 -5.56 -3.83 -12.21
C ARG A 99 -5.64 -2.31 -12.01
N ARG A 100 -5.37 -1.54 -13.07
CA ARG A 100 -5.51 -0.08 -13.06
C ARG A 100 -6.96 0.31 -12.75
N ALA A 101 -7.94 -0.30 -13.42
CA ALA A 101 -9.35 0.00 -13.20
C ALA A 101 -9.78 -0.27 -11.76
N GLU A 102 -9.34 -1.38 -11.17
CA GLU A 102 -9.60 -1.70 -9.75
C GLU A 102 -9.01 -0.66 -8.79
N LEU A 103 -7.76 -0.24 -9.03
CA LEU A 103 -7.09 0.76 -8.19
C LEU A 103 -7.74 2.14 -8.32
N GLU A 104 -8.15 2.52 -9.53
CA GLU A 104 -8.86 3.79 -9.77
C GLU A 104 -10.25 3.78 -9.12
N GLN A 105 -10.96 2.65 -9.12
CA GLN A 105 -12.22 2.52 -8.39
C GLN A 105 -12.00 2.66 -6.88
N ARG A 106 -11.05 1.93 -6.32
CA ARG A 106 -10.72 2.03 -4.88
C ARG A 106 -10.32 3.45 -4.49
N ARG A 107 -9.59 4.17 -5.35
CA ARG A 107 -9.26 5.58 -5.13
C ARG A 107 -10.52 6.42 -5.01
N ARG A 108 -11.47 6.29 -5.95
CA ARG A 108 -12.75 7.00 -5.91
C ARG A 108 -13.54 6.71 -4.63
N ASP A 109 -13.58 5.45 -4.20
CA ASP A 109 -14.30 5.06 -2.99
C ASP A 109 -13.66 5.67 -1.73
N ILE A 110 -12.33 5.68 -1.66
CA ILE A 110 -11.58 6.34 -0.57
C ILE A 110 -11.83 7.84 -0.57
N GLU A 111 -11.78 8.50 -1.74
CA GLU A 111 -12.04 9.94 -1.87
C GLU A 111 -13.47 10.29 -1.40
N ALA A 112 -14.47 9.49 -1.77
CA ALA A 112 -15.85 9.68 -1.31
C ALA A 112 -15.97 9.52 0.21
N THR A 113 -15.32 8.51 0.77
CA THR A 113 -15.32 8.26 2.22
C THR A 113 -14.66 9.41 2.99
N LEU A 114 -13.54 9.94 2.49
CA LEU A 114 -12.86 11.08 3.10
C LEU A 114 -13.75 12.33 3.09
N ALA A 115 -14.44 12.61 1.98
CA ALA A 115 -15.37 13.73 1.90
C ALA A 115 -16.54 13.61 2.91
N GLU A 116 -17.05 12.40 3.12
CA GLU A 116 -18.08 12.16 4.14
C GLU A 116 -17.56 12.40 5.56
N LEU A 117 -16.35 11.91 5.87
CA LEU A 117 -15.69 12.13 7.14
C LEU A 117 -15.47 13.63 7.42
N ASP A 118 -15.03 14.39 6.42
CA ASP A 118 -14.84 15.84 6.52
C ASP A 118 -16.15 16.56 6.85
N GLU A 119 -17.25 16.15 6.22
CA GLU A 119 -18.58 16.72 6.47
C GLU A 119 -19.10 16.38 7.87
N VAL A 120 -18.94 15.13 8.31
CA VAL A 120 -19.25 14.71 9.68
C VAL A 120 -18.43 15.53 10.69
N GLU A 121 -17.12 15.63 10.49
CA GLU A 121 -16.23 16.37 11.37
C GLU A 121 -16.64 17.86 11.45
N ARG A 122 -16.94 18.49 10.31
CA ARG A 122 -17.38 19.88 10.25
C ARG A 122 -18.65 20.11 11.08
N ARG A 123 -19.63 19.21 10.98
CA ARG A 123 -20.88 19.25 11.76
C ARG A 123 -20.62 19.07 13.25
N CYS A 124 -19.87 18.05 13.64
CA CYS A 124 -19.48 17.81 15.04
C CYS A 124 -18.79 19.04 15.65
N ARG A 125 -17.84 19.65 14.93
CA ARG A 125 -17.15 20.87 15.38
C ARG A 125 -18.10 22.06 15.52
N ALA A 126 -19.09 22.21 14.64
CA ALA A 126 -20.07 23.28 14.72
C ALA A 126 -21.01 23.10 15.92
N ASP A 127 -21.50 21.88 16.14
CA ASP A 127 -22.35 21.53 17.27
C ASP A 127 -21.62 21.73 18.60
N LEU A 128 -20.37 21.28 18.71
CA LEU A 128 -19.55 21.48 19.89
C LEU A 128 -19.41 22.97 20.24
N ARG A 129 -19.07 23.81 19.25
CA ARG A 129 -18.99 25.27 19.45
C ARG A 129 -20.32 25.88 19.90
N ARG A 130 -21.46 25.40 19.40
CA ARG A 130 -22.79 25.87 19.81
C ARG A 130 -23.04 25.53 21.29
N LEU A 131 -22.79 24.28 21.68
CA LEU A 131 -23.01 23.82 23.06
C LEU A 131 -22.10 24.54 24.06
N GLU A 132 -20.82 24.76 23.72
CA GLU A 132 -19.90 25.51 24.58
C GLU A 132 -20.28 26.98 24.77
N ARG A 133 -20.90 27.60 23.76
CA ARG A 133 -21.42 28.98 23.88
C ARG A 133 -22.65 29.03 24.77
N GLN A 134 -23.55 28.05 24.63
CA GLN A 134 -24.74 27.93 25.45
C GLN A 134 -24.38 27.73 26.93
N ASP A 135 -23.45 26.82 27.23
CA ASP A 135 -23.02 26.58 28.61
C ASP A 135 -22.35 27.82 29.25
N ARG A 136 -21.47 28.51 28.51
CA ARG A 136 -20.87 29.78 28.95
C ARG A 136 -21.92 30.86 29.24
N SER A 137 -22.94 30.99 28.40
CA SER A 137 -24.03 31.95 28.58
C SER A 137 -24.92 31.61 29.78
N GLY A 138 -25.22 30.32 29.98
CA GLY A 138 -26.00 29.83 31.13
C GLY A 138 -25.27 30.03 32.45
N ARG A 139 -23.94 29.80 32.48
CA ARG A 139 -23.11 30.04 33.67
C ARG A 139 -23.06 31.53 34.04
N ARG A 140 -22.97 32.42 33.05
CA ARG A 140 -22.94 33.88 33.23
C ARG A 140 -24.28 34.46 33.70
N LYS A 141 -25.42 33.91 33.23
CA LYS A 141 -26.76 34.33 33.66
C LYS A 141 -27.09 33.88 35.08
N ARG A 142 -26.67 32.66 35.47
CA ARG A 142 -26.79 32.15 36.85
C ARG A 142 -25.97 32.97 37.87
N SER A 143 -24.79 33.47 37.49
CA SER A 143 -23.99 34.34 38.38
C SER A 143 -24.56 35.75 38.54
N THR A 144 -25.23 36.30 37.52
CA THR A 144 -25.88 37.62 37.64
C THR A 144 -27.17 37.56 38.46
N ASP A 145 -27.94 36.47 38.35
CA ASP A 145 -29.17 36.29 39.14
C ASP A 145 -28.87 36.07 40.64
N SER A 146 -27.78 35.38 40.98
CA SER A 146 -27.38 35.18 42.38
C SER A 146 -26.93 36.49 43.04
N ALA A 147 -26.19 37.35 42.32
CA ALA A 147 -25.77 38.66 42.80
C ALA A 147 -26.95 39.65 42.97
N GLY A 148 -27.93 39.62 42.06
CA GLY A 148 -29.13 40.47 42.14
C GLY A 148 -30.08 40.10 43.28
N ARG A 149 -30.13 38.81 43.69
CA ARG A 149 -30.94 38.34 44.83
C ARG A 149 -30.33 38.75 46.18
N GLN A 150 -29.00 38.78 46.30
CA GLN A 150 -28.32 39.18 47.54
C GLN A 150 -28.44 40.70 47.80
N GLY A 151 -28.36 41.54 46.76
CA GLY A 151 -28.49 43.00 46.91
C GLY A 151 -29.90 43.51 47.27
N ARG A 152 -30.97 42.77 46.90
CA ARG A 152 -32.36 43.15 47.23
C ARG A 152 -32.76 42.83 48.67
N SER A 153 -32.10 41.87 49.33
CA SER A 153 -32.32 41.53 50.74
C SER A 153 -31.81 42.61 51.70
N ALA A 154 -30.75 43.33 51.32
CA ALA A 154 -30.11 44.35 52.17
C ALA A 154 -30.86 45.71 52.23
N ARG A 155 -31.82 45.98 51.34
CA ARG A 155 -32.56 47.25 51.28
C ARG A 155 -33.91 47.28 52.02
N ARG A 156 -34.33 46.17 52.63
CA ARG A 156 -35.64 46.04 53.30
C ARG A 156 -35.60 46.12 54.84
N ARG A 157 -34.43 46.39 55.44
CA ARG A 157 -34.28 46.68 56.87
C ARG A 157 -33.81 48.12 57.02
N GLY A 158 -34.75 49.05 56.95
CA GLY A 158 -34.59 50.47 57.25
C GLY A 158 -35.84 50.92 57.99
#